data_AF-S8BZD4-F1
#
_entry.id   AF-S8BZD4-F1
#
_cell.length_a   1.000
_cell.length_b   1.000
_cell.length_c   1.000
_cell.angle_alpha   90.00
_cell.angle_beta   90.00
_cell.angle_gamma   90.00
#
_symmetry.space_group_name_H-M   'P 1'
#
loop_
_entity.id
_entity.type
_entity.pdbx_description
1 polymer ?
#
loop_
_entity_poly.entity_id
_entity_poly.type
_entity_poly.pdbx_seq_one_letter_code
_entity_poly.pdbx_strand_id
1 'polypeptide(L)'
;RNVKYHEPEFWKFGDEGNKYFRHATGQIYALSKDLAQYISSNERILHKYANEDVSIGAWLIGLEVEHIDDRTMCCATPSECESRAKAGNLCVASFDWQCSGVCKSVERMKIIHERCGEDAAKL
;
A
#
# COMPACT_ATOMS: atom_id res chain seq x y z
N ARG A 1 13.97 8.96 -17.00
CA ARG A 1 12.87 9.92 -17.27
C ARG A 1 11.56 9.27 -17.73
N ASN A 2 11.58 8.11 -18.42
CA ASN A 2 10.35 7.39 -18.83
C ASN A 2 10.13 6.12 -17.99
N VAL A 3 9.89 6.27 -16.68
CA VAL A 3 9.42 5.15 -15.85
C VAL A 3 7.99 5.43 -15.41
N LYS A 4 7.12 4.41 -15.43
CA LYS A 4 5.68 4.54 -15.24
C LYS A 4 5.29 5.29 -13.95
N TYR A 5 6.07 5.10 -12.89
CA TYR A 5 5.81 5.63 -11.54
C TYR A 5 6.84 6.69 -11.13
N HIS A 6 7.35 7.45 -12.11
CA HIS A 6 8.29 8.53 -11.83
C HIS A 6 7.59 9.67 -11.09
N GLU A 7 8.08 10.02 -9.90
CA GLU A 7 7.70 11.24 -9.20
C GLU A 7 8.61 12.41 -9.62
N PRO A 8 8.10 13.45 -10.32
CA PRO A 8 8.91 14.59 -10.74
C PRO A 8 9.62 15.33 -9.60
N GLU A 9 9.02 15.34 -8.41
CA GLU A 9 9.51 16.04 -7.24
C GLU A 9 10.26 15.12 -6.25
N PHE A 10 10.79 13.99 -6.74
CA PHE A 10 11.46 12.98 -5.90
C PHE A 10 12.58 13.54 -5.01
N TRP A 11 13.23 14.62 -5.46
CA TRP A 11 14.30 15.33 -4.75
C TRP A 11 13.87 15.93 -3.41
N LYS A 12 12.55 16.01 -3.13
CA LYS A 12 12.01 16.48 -1.85
C LYS A 12 12.01 15.41 -0.74
N PHE A 13 12.23 14.13 -1.08
CA PHE A 13 12.06 13.01 -0.13
C PHE A 13 13.36 12.36 0.36
N GLY A 14 14.51 12.94 0.03
CA GLY A 14 15.83 12.44 0.43
C GLY A 14 16.93 12.82 -0.55
N ASP A 15 18.16 12.35 -0.28
CA ASP A 15 19.34 12.62 -1.10
C ASP A 15 19.40 11.75 -2.38
N GLU A 16 20.38 12.03 -3.25
CA GLU A 16 20.73 11.20 -4.40
C GLU A 16 20.85 9.71 -4.00
N GLY A 17 20.14 8.84 -4.73
CA GLY A 17 20.10 7.41 -4.45
C GLY A 17 18.89 6.93 -3.64
N ASN A 18 17.87 7.78 -3.43
CA ASN A 18 16.55 7.38 -2.91
C ASN A 18 16.62 6.71 -1.52
N LYS A 19 17.25 7.37 -0.55
CA LYS A 19 17.01 7.08 0.87
C LYS A 19 15.67 7.68 1.27
N TYR A 20 14.59 7.10 0.78
CA TYR A 20 13.22 7.51 1.04
C TYR A 20 12.93 7.60 2.55
N PHE A 21 12.15 8.62 2.96
CA PHE A 21 11.35 8.52 4.19
C PHE A 21 10.31 7.40 4.05
N ARG A 22 9.91 6.77 5.16
CA ARG A 22 8.92 5.67 5.13
C ARG A 22 7.62 6.17 4.49
N HIS A 23 7.24 5.57 3.37
CA HIS A 23 5.93 5.74 2.73
C HIS A 23 5.31 4.35 2.53
N ALA A 24 4.00 4.31 2.35
CA ALA A 24 3.27 3.06 2.17
C ALA A 24 3.58 2.48 0.78
N THR A 25 4.66 1.72 0.64
CA THR A 25 4.92 0.97 -0.59
C THR A 25 4.10 -0.31 -0.59
N GLY A 26 3.28 -0.52 -1.62
CA GLY A 26 2.50 -1.74 -1.74
C GLY A 26 1.15 -1.56 -2.42
N GLN A 27 0.31 -2.59 -2.30
CA GLN A 27 -1.03 -2.63 -2.90
C GLN A 27 -2.14 -2.11 -1.98
N ILE A 28 -1.85 -1.96 -0.68
CA ILE A 28 -2.82 -1.56 0.32
C ILE A 28 -2.14 -0.74 1.43
N TYR A 29 -2.88 0.23 1.94
CA TYR A 29 -2.62 0.91 3.20
C TYR A 29 -3.94 1.17 3.91
N ALA A 30 -3.89 1.35 5.22
CA ALA A 30 -5.05 1.71 6.03
C ALA A 30 -4.73 2.98 6.81
N LEU A 31 -5.75 3.81 7.01
CA LEU A 31 -5.69 5.00 7.85
C LEU A 31 -6.73 4.87 8.95
N SER A 32 -6.40 5.34 10.16
CA SER A 32 -7.42 5.50 11.19
C SER A 32 -8.46 6.53 10.74
N LYS A 33 -9.66 6.44 11.30
CA LYS A 33 -10.75 7.39 11.02
C LYS A 33 -10.29 8.84 11.23
N ASP A 34 -9.55 9.09 12.31
CA ASP A 34 -9.11 10.43 12.69
C ASP A 34 -8.10 10.99 11.67
N LEU A 35 -7.18 10.16 11.16
CA LEU A 35 -6.26 10.56 10.10
C LEU A 35 -6.98 10.83 8.78
N ALA A 36 -7.96 10.00 8.42
CA ALA A 36 -8.77 10.23 7.23
C ALA A 36 -9.56 11.54 7.32
N GLN A 37 -10.14 11.85 8.49
CA GLN A 37 -10.83 13.11 8.75
C GLN A 37 -9.89 14.31 8.72
N TYR A 38 -8.69 14.18 9.29
CA TYR A 38 -7.67 15.23 9.25
C TYR A 38 -7.28 15.55 7.80
N ILE A 39 -6.99 14.53 6.98
CA ILE A 39 -6.65 14.70 5.57
C ILE A 39 -7.81 15.39 4.82
N SER A 40 -9.04 14.90 4.99
CA SER A 40 -10.22 15.46 4.33
C SER A 40 -10.46 16.92 4.72
N SER A 41 -10.30 17.28 5.99
CA SER A 41 -10.53 18.64 6.49
C SER A 41 -9.46 19.62 6.00
N ASN A 42 -8.25 19.14 5.72
CA ASN A 42 -7.09 19.95 5.34
C ASN A 42 -6.70 19.80 3.87
N GLU A 43 -7.51 19.15 3.03
CA GLU A 43 -7.14 18.76 1.66
C GLU A 43 -6.60 19.90 0.79
N ARG A 44 -7.03 21.15 1.05
CA ARG A 44 -6.68 22.33 0.26
C ARG A 44 -5.25 22.82 0.51
N ILE A 45 -4.66 22.47 1.64
CA ILE A 45 -3.29 22.84 2.00
C ILE A 45 -2.31 21.68 1.83
N LEU A 46 -2.80 20.47 1.58
CA LEU A 46 -2.00 19.27 1.41
C LEU A 46 -1.50 19.16 -0.04
N HIS A 47 -0.17 19.20 -0.21
CA HIS A 47 0.45 19.05 -1.52
C HIS A 47 0.26 17.63 -2.04
N LYS A 48 -0.31 17.49 -3.24
CA LYS A 48 -0.51 16.19 -3.92
C LYS A 48 0.67 15.94 -4.85
N TYR A 49 1.31 14.79 -4.68
CA TYR A 49 2.35 14.30 -5.57
C TYR A 49 1.73 13.45 -6.69
N ALA A 50 2.54 13.04 -7.68
CA ALA A 50 2.08 12.25 -8.82
C ALA A 50 1.63 10.85 -8.40
N ASN A 51 2.16 10.32 -7.30
CA ASN A 51 1.75 9.05 -6.70
C ASN A 51 1.02 9.30 -5.35
N GLU A 52 -0.04 8.54 -5.11
CA GLU A 52 -0.91 8.66 -3.95
C GLU A 52 -0.26 8.21 -2.65
N ASP A 53 0.54 7.14 -2.71
CA ASP A 53 1.33 6.62 -1.60
C ASP A 53 2.40 7.61 -1.12
N VAL A 54 3.04 8.30 -2.07
CA VAL A 54 3.96 9.41 -1.81
C VAL A 54 3.23 10.57 -1.15
N SER A 55 2.03 10.91 -1.63
CA SER A 55 1.20 11.97 -1.05
C SER A 55 0.84 11.67 0.40
N ILE A 56 0.30 10.48 0.68
CA ILE A 56 -0.09 10.08 2.03
C ILE A 56 1.14 10.00 2.94
N GLY A 57 2.24 9.38 2.49
CA GLY A 57 3.47 9.31 3.27
C GLY A 57 4.00 10.70 3.65
N ALA A 58 3.98 11.64 2.70
CA ALA A 58 4.43 13.01 2.93
C ALA A 58 3.51 13.80 3.89
N TRP A 59 2.20 13.58 3.86
CA TRP A 59 1.28 14.25 4.79
C TRP A 59 1.44 13.77 6.21
N LEU A 60 1.78 12.49 6.40
CA LEU A 60 1.90 11.87 7.72
C LEU A 60 3.26 12.08 8.38
N ILE A 61 4.32 12.42 7.62
CA ILE A 61 5.70 12.54 8.15
C ILE A 61 5.85 13.56 9.29
N GLY A 62 5.03 14.62 9.28
CA GLY A 62 5.06 15.68 10.28
C GLY A 62 4.06 15.48 11.42
N LEU A 63 3.33 14.37 11.44
CA LEU A 63 2.33 14.06 12.44
C LEU A 63 2.89 13.04 13.45
N GLU A 64 2.49 13.17 14.71
CA GLU A 64 2.79 12.17 15.74
C GLU A 64 1.80 11.01 15.61
N VAL A 65 2.13 10.06 14.73
CA VAL A 65 1.28 8.91 14.40
C VAL A 65 2.05 7.61 14.52
N GLU A 66 1.34 6.53 14.84
CA GLU A 66 1.91 5.19 14.83
C GLU A 66 1.95 4.63 13.40
N HIS A 67 3.15 4.31 12.92
CA HIS A 67 3.35 3.66 11.63
C HIS A 67 3.47 2.15 11.80
N ILE A 68 2.51 1.40 11.26
CA ILE A 68 2.47 -0.07 11.32
C ILE A 68 2.83 -0.65 9.94
N ASP A 69 3.90 -1.45 9.88
CA ASP A 69 4.24 -2.30 8.71
C ASP A 69 3.73 -3.72 8.98
N ASP A 70 2.46 -3.97 8.63
CA ASP A 70 1.84 -5.28 8.74
C ASP A 70 1.80 -5.98 7.37
N ARG A 71 2.64 -7.00 7.21
CA ARG A 71 2.75 -7.81 6.00
C ARG A 71 1.89 -9.07 6.04
N THR A 72 1.17 -9.32 7.13
CA THR A 72 0.34 -10.51 7.28
C THR A 72 -0.85 -10.50 6.31
N MET A 73 -1.28 -9.31 5.93
CA MET A 73 -2.37 -9.04 4.98
C MET A 73 -2.01 -9.29 3.50
N CYS A 74 -0.72 -9.46 3.19
CA CYS A 74 -0.22 -9.63 1.83
C CYS A 74 0.19 -11.08 1.55
N CYS A 75 -0.09 -11.55 0.34
CA CYS A 75 0.35 -12.85 -0.16
C CYS A 75 1.11 -12.74 -1.49
N ALA A 76 2.23 -13.46 -1.62
CA ALA A 76 3.06 -13.46 -2.82
C ALA A 76 2.66 -14.55 -3.82
N THR A 77 1.94 -15.59 -3.42
CA THR A 77 1.52 -16.67 -4.32
C THR A 77 0.13 -17.20 -3.98
N PRO A 78 -0.57 -17.83 -4.94
CA PRO A 78 -1.84 -18.49 -4.68
C PRO A 78 -1.73 -19.58 -3.61
N SER A 79 -0.63 -20.35 -3.60
CA SER A 79 -0.43 -21.42 -2.61
C SER A 79 -0.22 -20.87 -1.20
N GLU A 80 0.60 -19.81 -1.05
CA GLU A 80 0.75 -19.10 0.22
C GLU A 80 -0.62 -18.61 0.72
N CYS A 81 -1.38 -17.98 -0.16
CA CYS A 81 -2.70 -17.47 0.14
C CYS A 81 -3.67 -18.54 0.66
N GLU A 82 -3.79 -19.67 -0.02
CA GLU A 82 -4.66 -20.77 0.40
C GLU A 82 -4.22 -21.36 1.76
N SER A 83 -2.91 -21.52 1.97
CA SER A 83 -2.38 -22.03 3.23
C SER A 83 -2.65 -21.09 4.41
N ARG A 84 -2.50 -19.78 4.21
CA ARG A 84 -2.80 -18.77 5.24
C ARG A 84 -4.29 -18.69 5.53
N ALA A 85 -5.14 -18.76 4.50
CA ALA A 85 -6.58 -18.81 4.66
C ALA A 85 -7.03 -20.00 5.53
N LYS A 86 -6.46 -21.20 5.29
CA LYS A 86 -6.73 -22.38 6.13
C LYS A 86 -6.30 -22.23 7.59
N ALA A 87 -5.31 -21.38 7.85
CA ALA A 87 -4.83 -21.04 9.19
C ALA A 87 -5.61 -19.88 9.83
N GLY A 88 -6.65 -19.34 9.17
CA GLY A 88 -7.43 -18.20 9.64
C GLY A 88 -6.77 -16.83 9.40
N ASN A 89 -5.67 -16.78 8.65
CA ASN A 89 -4.95 -15.55 8.32
C ASN A 89 -5.26 -15.16 6.87
N LEU A 90 -6.34 -14.41 6.65
CA LEU A 90 -6.75 -14.04 5.30
C LEU A 90 -5.81 -12.99 4.71
N CYS A 91 -5.50 -13.15 3.42
CA CYS A 91 -4.79 -12.15 2.63
C CYS A 91 -5.81 -11.29 1.88
N VAL A 92 -5.65 -9.97 1.98
CA VAL A 92 -6.48 -8.96 1.30
C VAL A 92 -5.72 -8.26 0.17
N ALA A 93 -4.41 -8.47 0.08
CA ALA A 93 -3.56 -7.88 -0.93
C ALA A 93 -2.55 -8.90 -1.49
N SER A 94 -2.02 -8.62 -2.68
CA SER A 94 -0.92 -9.36 -3.28
C SER A 94 0.35 -8.53 -3.26
N PHE A 95 1.50 -9.17 -2.99
CA PHE A 95 2.79 -8.46 -3.03
C PHE A 95 3.87 -9.35 -3.62
N ASP A 96 4.53 -8.87 -4.68
CA ASP A 96 5.62 -9.57 -5.36
C ASP A 96 6.94 -8.82 -5.16
N TRP A 97 7.86 -9.42 -4.40
CA TRP A 97 9.17 -8.83 -4.12
C TRP A 97 10.03 -8.64 -5.37
N GLN A 98 9.81 -9.42 -6.43
CA GLN A 98 10.59 -9.28 -7.66
C GLN A 98 10.38 -7.93 -8.35
N CYS A 99 9.28 -7.24 -8.02
CA CYS A 99 8.95 -5.95 -8.61
C CYS A 99 8.18 -5.05 -7.65
N SER A 100 8.54 -5.12 -6.36
CA SER A 100 8.02 -4.22 -5.32
C SER A 100 6.50 -4.14 -5.27
N GLY A 101 5.81 -5.25 -5.50
CA GLY A 101 4.35 -5.33 -5.42
C GLY A 101 3.57 -4.93 -6.68
N VAL A 102 4.24 -4.52 -7.77
CA VAL A 102 3.56 -3.86 -8.91
C VAL A 102 3.36 -4.76 -10.14
N CYS A 103 3.93 -5.96 -10.19
CA CYS A 103 3.75 -6.84 -11.35
C CYS A 103 2.36 -7.42 -11.39
N LYS A 104 1.62 -7.15 -12.48
CA LYS A 104 0.33 -7.79 -12.76
C LYS A 104 -0.61 -7.72 -11.54
N SER A 105 -0.54 -6.62 -10.79
CA SER A 105 -1.20 -6.57 -9.48
C SER A 105 -2.70 -6.70 -9.60
N VAL A 106 -3.30 -6.16 -10.66
CA VAL A 106 -4.73 -6.32 -10.97
C VAL A 106 -5.10 -7.79 -11.17
N GLU A 107 -4.33 -8.53 -11.97
CA GLU A 107 -4.57 -9.95 -12.22
C GLU A 107 -4.34 -10.79 -10.98
N ARG A 108 -3.27 -10.50 -10.23
CA ARG A 108 -2.92 -11.23 -9.01
C ARG A 108 -3.93 -10.99 -7.90
N MET A 109 -4.46 -9.77 -7.78
CA MET A 109 -5.48 -9.46 -6.80
C MET A 109 -6.75 -10.29 -7.01
N LYS A 110 -7.17 -10.49 -8.26
CA LYS A 110 -8.31 -11.37 -8.58
C LYS A 110 -8.08 -12.78 -8.04
N ILE A 111 -6.88 -13.32 -8.23
CA ILE A 111 -6.55 -14.67 -7.75
C ILE A 111 -6.59 -14.76 -6.22
N ILE A 112 -6.10 -13.74 -5.51
CA ILE A 112 -6.17 -13.67 -4.03
C ILE A 112 -7.63 -13.69 -3.57
N HIS A 113 -8.48 -12.85 -4.19
CA HIS A 113 -9.91 -12.79 -3.83
C HIS A 113 -10.65 -14.08 -4.16
N GLU A 114 -10.37 -14.72 -5.29
CA GLU A 114 -11.02 -15.98 -5.70
C GLU A 114 -10.64 -17.17 -4.80
N ARG A 115 -9.39 -17.23 -4.34
CA ARG A 115 -8.86 -18.41 -3.62
C ARG A 115 -8.87 -18.27 -2.10
N CYS A 116 -8.87 -17.04 -1.61
CA CYS A 116 -8.67 -16.73 -0.20
C CYS A 116 -9.52 -15.56 0.28
N GLY A 117 -10.43 -15.05 -0.56
CA GLY A 117 -11.41 -14.05 -0.15
C GLY A 117 -12.41 -14.65 0.84
N GLU A 118 -13.16 -13.77 1.50
CA GLU A 118 -14.27 -14.20 2.34
C GLU A 118 -15.30 -14.97 1.50
N ASP A 119 -15.78 -16.11 2.02
CA ASP A 119 -16.84 -16.88 1.35
C ASP A 119 -18.00 -15.94 0.99
N ALA A 120 -18.43 -15.94 -0.27
CA ALA A 120 -19.60 -15.20 -0.73
C ALA A 120 -20.90 -15.57 0.02
N ALA A 121 -20.88 -16.64 0.83
CA ALA A 121 -21.98 -17.07 1.70
C ALA A 121 -22.01 -16.38 3.08
N LYS A 122 -21.09 -15.45 3.38
CA LYS A 122 -21.02 -14.70 4.64
C LYS A 122 -21.21 -13.17 4.51
N LEU A 123 -21.51 -12.68 3.30
CA LEU A 123 -22.02 -11.33 3.03
C LEU A 123 -23.55 -11.39 2.84
#